data_AF-A0A7H4PJB4-F1
#
_entry.id   AF-A0A7H4PJB4-F1
#
_cell.length_a   1.000
_cell.length_b   1.000
_cell.length_c   1.000
_cell.angle_alpha   90.00
_cell.angle_beta   90.00
_cell.angle_gamma   90.00
#
_symmetry.space_group_name_H-M   'P 1'
#
loop_
_entity.id
_entity.type
_entity.pdbx_description
1 polymer ?
#
loop_
_entity_poly.entity_id
_entity_poly.type
_entity_poly.pdbx_seq_one_letter_code
_entity_poly.pdbx_strand_id
1 'polypeptide(L)' 'MSLLSVANHQVTVSLSGSCSGCMMTDMTLAWLQQKLMERTGCYMEVVAA' A
#
# COMPACT_ATOMS: atom_id res chain seq x y z
N MET A 1 -4.03 -6.78 -7.86
CA MET A 1 -3.54 -6.25 -6.58
C MET A 1 -4.27 -6.97 -5.47
N SER A 2 -3.55 -7.45 -4.47
CA SER A 2 -4.10 -8.27 -3.38
C SER A 2 -3.55 -7.82 -2.04
N LEU A 3 -4.38 -7.82 -1.00
CA LEU A 3 -3.93 -7.65 0.38
C LEU A 3 -3.27 -8.95 0.85
N LEU A 4 -2.06 -8.87 1.41
CA LEU A 4 -1.33 -10.03 1.92
C LEU A 4 -1.36 -10.12 3.45
N SER A 5 -1.12 -9.00 4.13
CA SER A 5 -1.07 -8.96 5.59
C SER A 5 -1.38 -7.57 6.13
N VAL A 6 -1.94 -7.51 7.34
CA VAL A 6 -2.09 -6.29 8.14
C VAL A 6 -1.56 -6.58 9.52
N ALA A 7 -0.51 -5.86 9.93
CA ALA A 7 0.11 -6.01 11.24
C ALA A 7 0.38 -4.63 11.85
N ASN A 8 -0.19 -4.38 13.03
CA ASN A 8 -0.13 -3.10 13.73
C ASN A 8 -0.61 -1.93 12.84
N HIS A 9 0.33 -1.17 12.30
CA HIS A 9 0.10 -0.04 11.40
C HIS A 9 0.73 -0.25 10.02
N GLN A 10 1.11 -1.49 9.66
CA GLN A 10 1.68 -1.82 8.36
C GLN A 10 0.72 -2.69 7.56
N VAL A 11 0.53 -2.35 6.29
CA VAL A 11 -0.31 -3.05 5.32
C VAL A 11 0.57 -3.52 4.17
N THR A 12 0.75 -4.83 4.07
CA THR A 12 1.51 -5.47 3.00
C THR A 12 0.59 -5.84 1.85
N VAL A 13 0.90 -5.34 0.65
CA VAL A 13 0.10 -5.59 -0.56
C VAL A 13 0.97 -6.22 -1.65
N SER A 14 0.37 -7.13 -2.41
CA SER A 14 0.92 -7.57 -3.68
C SER A 14 0.37 -6.67 -4.79
N LEU A 15 1.26 -5.91 -5.42
CA LEU A 15 0.95 -5.23 -6.68
C LEU A 15 1.07 -6.23 -7.82
N SER A 16 0.17 -6.15 -8.78
CA SER A 16 0.11 -7.05 -9.94
C SER A 16 0.44 -6.29 -11.22
N GLY A 17 1.13 -6.93 -12.17
CA GLY A 17 1.44 -6.37 -13.48
C GLY A 17 2.71 -5.51 -13.48
N SER A 18 2.80 -4.56 -14.41
CA SER A 18 3.97 -3.69 -14.60
C SER A 18 4.20 -2.67 -13.46
N CYS A 19 3.35 -2.66 -12.45
CA CYS A 19 3.41 -1.76 -11.29
C CYS A 19 4.26 -2.33 -10.14
N SER A 20 4.91 -3.48 -10.33
CA SER A 20 5.79 -4.12 -9.37
C SER A 20 7.25 -3.80 -9.72
N GLY A 21 7.90 -2.93 -8.93
CA GLY A 21 9.31 -2.55 -9.11
C GLY A 21 9.56 -1.49 -10.19
N CYS A 22 8.55 -0.69 -10.55
CA CYS A 22 8.70 0.45 -11.46
C CYS A 22 8.59 1.78 -10.69
N MET A 23 8.98 2.89 -11.30
CA MET A 23 8.86 4.22 -10.66
C MET A 23 7.42 4.55 -10.18
N MET A 24 6.38 3.92 -10.75
CA MET A 24 4.99 4.12 -10.29
C MET A 24 4.60 3.29 -9.07
N THR A 25 5.43 2.32 -8.63
CA THR A 25 5.18 1.54 -7.42
C THR A 25 5.04 2.45 -6.21
N ASP A 26 5.98 3.37 -6.00
CA ASP A 26 5.97 4.29 -4.87
C ASP A 26 4.77 5.25 -4.92
N MET A 27 4.42 5.74 -6.11
CA MET A 27 3.23 6.59 -6.29
C MET A 27 1.94 5.84 -5.93
N THR A 28 1.85 4.56 -6.29
CA THR A 28 0.70 3.71 -5.97
C THR A 28 0.61 3.43 -4.48
N LEU A 29 1.73 3.11 -3.82
CA LEU A 29 1.79 2.87 -2.38
C LEU A 29 1.43 4.12 -1.58
N ALA A 30 1.94 5.30 -1.98
CA ALA A 30 1.61 6.57 -1.34
C ALA A 30 0.11 6.91 -1.46
N TRP A 31 -0.49 6.67 -2.63
CA TRP A 31 -1.93 6.86 -2.82
C TRP A 31 -2.77 5.93 -1.94
N LEU A 32 -2.37 4.66 -1.81
CA LEU A 32 -3.03 3.70 -0.92
C LEU A 32 -2.94 4.13 0.55
N GLN A 33 -1.77 4.55 0.99
CA GLN A 33 -1.56 5.08 2.34
C GLN A 33 -2.49 6.27 2.61
N GLN A 34 -2.57 7.23 1.68
CA GLN A 34 -3.48 8.36 1.80
C GLN A 34 -4.93 7.88 1.93
N LYS A 35 -5.39 6.95 1.08
CA LYS A 35 -6.77 6.45 1.13
C LYS A 35 -7.08 5.72 2.43
N LEU A 36 -6.15 4.93 2.96
CA LEU A 36 -6.32 4.27 4.25
C LEU A 36 -6.40 5.29 5.38
N MET A 37 -5.54 6.31 5.38
CA MET A 37 -5.57 7.38 6.37
C MET A 37 -6.89 8.16 6.33
N GLU A 38 -7.39 8.53 5.15
CA GLU A 38 -8.68 9.21 4.98
C GLU A 38 -9.86 8.39 5.52
N ARG A 39 -9.79 7.06 5.43
CA ARG A 39 -10.90 6.17 5.79
C ARG A 39 -10.86 5.66 7.22
N THR A 40 -9.67 5.53 7.77
CA THR A 40 -9.45 4.95 9.11
C THR A 40 -9.14 6.03 10.15
N GLY A 41 -8.70 7.21 9.73
CA GLY A 41 -8.23 8.27 10.63
C GLY A 41 -6.87 7.97 11.28
N CYS A 42 -6.23 6.85 10.92
CA CYS A 42 -4.95 6.42 11.47
C CYS A 42 -3.89 6.36 10.37
N TYR A 43 -2.65 6.66 10.75
CA TYR A 43 -1.52 6.42 9.86
C TYR A 43 -1.31 4.91 9.69
N MET A 44 -1.16 4.49 8.44
CA MET A 44 -0.82 3.11 8.08
C MET A 44 0.27 3.13 7.01
N GLU A 45 1.41 2.51 7.29
CA GLU A 45 2.49 2.31 6.33
C GLU A 45 2.08 1.25 5.32
N VAL A 46 2.07 1.58 4.02
CA VAL A 46 1.72 0.61 2.96
C VAL A 46 2.98 0.19 2.22
N VAL A 47 3.26 -1.11 2.20
CA VAL A 47 4.46 -1.69 1.60
C VAL A 47 4.10 -2.72 0.53
N ALA A 48 4.88 -2.77 -0.55
CA ALA A 48 4.79 -3.84 -1.53
C ALA A 48 5.59 -5.07 -1.05
N ALA A 49 5.05 -6.27 -1.29
CA ALA A 49 5.79 -7.53 -1.15
C ALA A 49 6.63 -7.85 -2.39
#